data_AF-A0A1I3DE86-F1
#
_entry.id   AF-A0A1I3DE86-F1
#
_cell.length_a   1.000
_cell.length_b   1.000
_cell.length_c   1.000
_cell.angle_alpha   90.00
_cell.angle_beta   90.00
_cell.angle_gamma   90.00
#
_symmetry.space_group_name_H-M   'P 1'
#
loop_
_entity.id
_entity.type
_entity.pdbx_description
1 polymer ?
#
loop_
_entity_poly.entity_id
_entity_poly.type
_entity_poly.pdbx_seq_one_letter_code
_entity_poly.pdbx_strand_id
1 'polypeptide(L)'
;MLKESLISSLQLVLIFYLVKYTIVLINRLLYKMPIKKYQFNLKFTIIEFGFLFVTFSFFFYLINYSHENNYLRLIFIVLFTSFIPSYQFIIERPLTYFLQNKVYIKNEELDSFIKRSNINCKIRIINAEVTNAYASGILPFTKTVLVGKKMFEKFENEDLESIIYHEMGHLKLNHIWKLYLINLFFSMTFIVIIYYRQRLMANFENTVFAPLSIFIIGCIFGLLLYYIPGKVQSKFEFEADKYAVEKVGIENYKHALLSLDKISNGRVAKGGITHPTLEKRLKNISA
;
A
#
# COMPACT_ATOMS: atom_id res chain seq x y z
N MET A 1 11.80 -30.93 -11.04
CA MET A 1 11.25 -30.19 -9.89
C MET A 1 12.10 -29.01 -9.43
N LEU A 2 13.21 -29.17 -8.68
CA LEU A 2 13.96 -28.01 -8.14
C LEU A 2 14.47 -27.06 -9.24
N LYS A 3 15.07 -27.61 -10.31
CA LYS A 3 15.54 -26.83 -11.46
C LYS A 3 14.41 -26.01 -12.12
N GLU A 4 13.24 -26.62 -12.32
CA GLU A 4 12.08 -25.95 -12.90
C GLU A 4 11.56 -24.84 -11.99
N SER A 5 11.46 -25.11 -10.68
CA SER A 5 11.04 -24.11 -9.69
C SER A 5 11.97 -22.90 -9.65
N LEU A 6 13.29 -23.11 -9.77
CA LEU A 6 14.27 -22.01 -9.85
C LEU A 6 14.12 -21.20 -11.14
N ILE A 7 13.87 -21.86 -12.28
CA ILE A 7 13.66 -21.19 -13.58
C ILE A 7 12.37 -20.36 -13.54
N SER A 8 11.25 -20.94 -13.10
CA SER A 8 9.97 -20.24 -12.98
C SER A 8 10.05 -19.07 -12.01
N SER A 9 10.76 -19.24 -10.89
CA SER A 9 11.04 -18.15 -9.95
C SER A 9 11.79 -17.00 -10.61
N LEU A 10 12.90 -17.30 -11.30
CA LEU A 10 13.69 -16.29 -12.00
C LEU A 10 12.85 -15.52 -13.01
N GLN A 11 12.06 -16.23 -13.83
CA GLN A 11 11.16 -15.61 -14.80
C GLN A 11 10.17 -14.65 -14.13
N LEU A 12 9.53 -15.08 -13.03
CA LEU A 12 8.53 -14.26 -12.35
C LEU A 12 9.15 -13.02 -11.69
N VAL A 13 10.33 -13.15 -11.06
CA VAL A 13 11.03 -11.99 -10.48
C VAL A 13 11.47 -11.02 -11.58
N LEU A 14 11.96 -11.51 -12.73
CA LEU A 14 12.31 -10.65 -13.87
C LEU A 14 11.08 -9.92 -14.43
N ILE A 15 9.95 -10.61 -14.58
CA ILE A 15 8.69 -9.99 -15.01
C ILE A 15 8.23 -8.92 -14.01
N PHE A 16 8.30 -9.21 -12.71
CA PHE A 16 7.96 -8.25 -11.66
C PHE A 16 8.78 -6.95 -11.80
N TYR A 17 10.10 -7.07 -11.96
CA TYR A 17 10.95 -5.89 -12.14
C TYR A 17 10.73 -5.20 -13.48
N LEU A 18 10.52 -5.94 -14.57
CA LEU A 18 10.19 -5.38 -15.87
C LEU A 18 8.92 -4.51 -15.77
N VAL A 19 7.85 -5.04 -15.20
CA VAL A 19 6.59 -4.31 -14.98
C VAL A 19 6.82 -3.08 -14.08
N LYS A 20 7.53 -3.25 -12.96
CA LYS A 20 7.86 -2.17 -12.02
C LYS A 20 8.57 -1.01 -12.73
N TYR A 21 9.60 -1.27 -13.54
CA TYR A 21 10.32 -0.21 -14.25
C TYR A 21 9.57 0.34 -15.47
N THR A 22 8.77 -0.48 -16.16
CA THR A 22 7.91 0.01 -17.24
C THR A 22 6.88 1.01 -16.71
N ILE A 23 6.28 0.76 -15.54
CA ILE A 23 5.38 1.73 -14.89
C ILE A 23 6.11 3.04 -14.58
N VAL A 24 7.34 2.97 -14.05
CA VAL A 24 8.18 4.16 -13.78
C VAL A 24 8.45 4.94 -15.07
N LEU A 25 8.79 4.23 -16.15
CA LEU A 25 9.05 4.83 -17.47
C LEU A 25 7.81 5.50 -18.05
N ILE A 26 6.65 4.83 -18.02
CA ILE A 26 5.38 5.37 -18.48
C ILE A 26 5.02 6.63 -17.68
N ASN A 27 5.13 6.59 -16.35
CA ASN A 27 4.86 7.74 -15.51
C ASN A 27 5.79 8.92 -15.81
N ARG A 28 7.05 8.66 -16.16
CA ARG A 28 7.98 9.69 -16.60
C ARG A 28 7.54 10.30 -17.94
N LEU A 29 7.19 9.46 -18.92
CA LEU A 29 6.80 9.92 -20.25
C LEU A 29 5.49 10.72 -20.23
N LEU A 30 4.48 10.23 -19.50
CA LEU A 30 3.16 10.85 -19.44
C LEU A 30 3.08 12.04 -18.49
N TYR A 31 3.71 11.96 -17.32
CA TYR A 31 3.55 12.97 -16.25
C TYR A 31 4.81 13.80 -15.99
N LYS A 32 5.85 13.66 -16.82
CA LYS A 32 7.15 14.36 -16.68
C LYS A 32 7.72 14.29 -15.27
N MET A 33 7.46 13.20 -14.56
CA MET A 33 7.89 13.05 -13.16
C MET A 33 9.42 12.93 -13.09
N PRO A 34 10.09 13.66 -12.18
CA PRO A 34 11.55 13.62 -12.07
C PRO A 34 12.02 12.25 -11.55
N ILE A 35 13.06 11.72 -12.18
CA ILE A 35 13.67 10.41 -11.83
C ILE A 35 14.08 10.36 -10.36
N LYS A 36 14.56 11.49 -9.80
CA LYS A 36 14.96 11.61 -8.39
C LYS A 36 13.86 11.22 -7.38
N LYS A 37 12.58 11.25 -7.79
CA LYS A 37 11.46 10.81 -6.93
C LYS A 37 11.40 9.29 -6.77
N TYR A 38 11.94 8.54 -7.72
CA TYR A 38 12.17 7.11 -7.62
C TYR A 38 13.58 6.91 -7.06
N GLN A 39 13.71 6.95 -5.73
CA GLN A 39 14.97 6.71 -5.04
C GLN A 39 15.45 5.28 -5.30
N PHE A 40 16.16 5.08 -6.41
CA PHE A 40 16.68 3.77 -6.78
C PHE A 40 17.82 3.39 -5.84
N ASN A 41 17.53 2.54 -4.86
CA ASN A 41 18.52 2.02 -3.95
C ASN A 41 18.93 0.62 -4.42
N LEU A 42 20.06 0.52 -5.10
CA LEU A 42 20.58 -0.74 -5.64
C LEU A 42 20.70 -1.83 -4.56
N LYS A 43 21.10 -1.47 -3.33
CA LYS A 43 21.19 -2.43 -2.22
C LYS A 43 19.82 -2.99 -1.86
N PHE A 44 18.80 -2.13 -1.78
CA PHE A 44 17.43 -2.56 -1.52
C PHE A 44 16.92 -3.46 -2.65
N THR A 45 17.14 -3.08 -3.91
CA THR A 45 16.74 -3.87 -5.08
C THR A 45 17.36 -5.26 -5.07
N ILE A 46 18.65 -5.39 -4.74
CA ILE A 46 19.31 -6.70 -4.68
C ILE A 46 18.73 -7.57 -3.55
N ILE A 47 18.49 -6.99 -2.37
CA ILE A 47 17.89 -7.71 -1.24
C ILE A 47 16.46 -8.14 -1.57
N GLU A 48 15.64 -7.25 -2.12
CA GLU A 48 14.28 -7.53 -2.58
C GLU A 48 14.28 -8.66 -3.63
N PHE A 49 15.16 -8.58 -4.62
CA PHE A 49 15.31 -9.61 -5.64
C PHE A 49 15.62 -10.97 -5.02
N GLY A 50 16.64 -11.05 -4.16
CA GLY A 50 17.03 -12.30 -3.51
C GLY A 50 15.91 -12.88 -2.66
N PHE A 51 15.22 -12.04 -1.88
CA PHE A 51 14.11 -12.44 -1.04
C PHE A 51 12.93 -13.00 -1.86
N LEU A 52 12.52 -12.29 -2.92
CA LEU A 52 11.45 -12.74 -3.82
C LEU A 52 11.86 -14.04 -4.53
N PHE A 53 13.10 -14.14 -5.02
CA PHE A 53 13.60 -15.32 -5.70
C PHE A 53 13.56 -16.57 -4.81
N VAL A 54 14.05 -16.47 -3.56
CA VAL A 54 14.02 -17.59 -2.62
C VAL A 54 12.57 -17.98 -2.29
N THR A 55 11.72 -16.99 -2.02
CA THR A 55 10.31 -17.22 -1.66
C THR A 55 9.53 -17.87 -2.80
N PHE A 56 9.66 -17.36 -4.03
CA PHE A 56 9.00 -17.90 -5.20
C PHE A 56 9.50 -19.31 -5.53
N SER A 57 10.81 -19.54 -5.40
CA SER A 57 11.39 -20.89 -5.59
C SER A 57 10.81 -21.89 -4.61
N PHE A 58 10.65 -21.51 -3.33
CA PHE A 58 10.03 -22.33 -2.31
C PHE A 58 8.58 -22.67 -2.64
N PHE A 59 7.76 -21.67 -2.98
CA PHE A 59 6.35 -21.92 -3.33
C PHE A 59 6.20 -22.75 -4.61
N PHE A 60 6.98 -22.46 -5.66
CA PHE A 60 6.95 -23.29 -6.86
C PHE A 60 7.41 -24.72 -6.61
N TYR A 61 8.38 -24.93 -5.71
CA TYR A 61 8.78 -26.27 -5.30
C TYR A 61 7.61 -27.01 -4.64
N LEU A 62 6.91 -26.37 -3.70
CA LEU A 62 5.73 -26.96 -3.03
C LEU A 62 4.59 -27.25 -4.01
N ILE A 63 4.27 -26.32 -4.90
CA ILE A 63 3.22 -26.48 -5.93
C ILE A 63 3.56 -27.65 -6.86
N ASN A 64 4.80 -27.74 -7.33
CA ASN A 64 5.24 -28.83 -8.20
C ASN A 64 5.27 -30.18 -7.47
N TYR A 65 5.70 -30.19 -6.19
CA TYR A 65 5.68 -31.39 -5.35
C TYR A 65 4.27 -31.94 -5.15
N SER A 66 3.30 -31.04 -5.02
CA SER A 66 1.88 -31.40 -4.84
C SER A 66 1.14 -31.77 -6.13
N HIS A 67 1.82 -32.00 -7.26
CA HIS A 67 1.17 -32.18 -8.56
C HIS A 67 0.12 -33.31 -8.57
N GLU A 68 0.36 -34.40 -7.84
CA GLU A 68 -0.56 -35.55 -7.77
C GLU A 68 -1.81 -35.28 -6.91
N ASN A 69 -1.74 -34.34 -5.96
CA ASN A 69 -2.85 -34.01 -5.07
C ASN A 69 -3.39 -32.61 -5.35
N ASN A 70 -4.51 -32.57 -6.09
CA ASN A 70 -5.17 -31.32 -6.49
C ASN A 70 -5.54 -30.41 -5.31
N TYR A 71 -5.95 -30.97 -4.17
CA TYR A 71 -6.31 -30.18 -2.98
C TYR A 71 -5.07 -29.54 -2.36
N LEU A 72 -4.00 -30.31 -2.19
CA LEU A 72 -2.74 -29.80 -1.62
C LEU A 72 -2.12 -28.73 -2.54
N ARG A 73 -2.19 -28.94 -3.85
CA ARG A 73 -1.76 -27.96 -4.86
C ARG A 73 -2.55 -26.66 -4.78
N LEU A 74 -3.87 -26.74 -4.62
CA LEU A 74 -4.72 -25.57 -4.46
C LEU A 74 -4.36 -24.79 -3.19
N ILE A 75 -4.11 -25.48 -2.07
CA ILE A 75 -3.67 -24.85 -0.81
C ILE A 75 -2.35 -24.10 -1.02
N PHE A 76 -1.36 -24.69 -1.70
CA PHE A 76 -0.10 -23.98 -1.95
C PHE A 76 -0.24 -22.79 -2.89
N ILE A 77 -1.13 -22.86 -3.89
CA ILE A 77 -1.46 -21.71 -4.75
C ILE A 77 -2.11 -20.58 -3.93
N VAL A 78 -3.03 -20.92 -3.04
CA VAL A 78 -3.68 -19.98 -2.11
C VAL A 78 -2.65 -19.31 -1.20
N LEU A 79 -1.73 -20.08 -0.62
CA LEU A 79 -0.68 -19.53 0.23
C LEU A 79 0.29 -18.64 -0.56
N PHE A 80 0.73 -19.08 -1.74
CA PHE A 80 1.60 -18.30 -2.62
C PHE A 80 0.97 -16.95 -2.99
N THR A 81 -0.33 -16.94 -3.26
CA THR A 81 -1.01 -15.72 -3.69
C THR A 81 -1.36 -14.80 -2.54
N SER A 82 -1.60 -15.33 -1.33
CA SER A 82 -1.69 -14.54 -0.10
C SER A 82 -0.39 -13.79 0.22
N PHE A 83 0.75 -14.25 -0.28
CA PHE A 83 2.03 -13.58 -0.13
C PHE A 83 2.06 -12.23 -0.87
N ILE A 84 1.34 -12.06 -1.99
CA ILE A 84 1.35 -10.82 -2.77
C ILE A 84 0.90 -9.59 -1.94
N PRO A 85 -0.31 -9.56 -1.36
CA PRO A 85 -0.71 -8.46 -0.50
C PRO A 85 0.12 -8.42 0.79
N SER A 86 0.51 -9.57 1.33
CA SER A 86 1.34 -9.62 2.55
C SER A 86 2.71 -8.97 2.34
N TYR A 87 3.32 -9.18 1.17
CA TYR A 87 4.58 -8.55 0.80
C TYR A 87 4.44 -7.03 0.80
N GLN A 88 3.42 -6.48 0.15
CA GLN A 88 3.22 -5.04 0.07
C GLN A 88 2.94 -4.38 1.44
N PHE A 89 2.10 -5.02 2.26
CA PHE A 89 1.64 -4.43 3.52
C PHE A 89 2.58 -4.69 4.72
N ILE A 90 3.26 -5.83 4.75
CA ILE A 90 4.05 -6.29 5.90
C ILE A 90 5.55 -6.16 5.63
N ILE A 91 5.98 -6.36 4.37
CA ILE A 91 7.41 -6.48 4.05
C ILE A 91 7.91 -5.22 3.35
N GLU A 92 7.47 -4.93 2.12
CA GLU A 92 8.02 -3.85 1.29
C GLU A 92 8.01 -2.51 2.02
N ARG A 93 6.86 -2.08 2.55
CA ARG A 93 6.73 -0.80 3.25
C ARG A 93 7.57 -0.78 4.53
N PRO A 94 7.34 -1.65 5.54
CA PRO A 94 8.16 -1.64 6.76
C PRO A 94 9.66 -1.85 6.52
N LEU A 95 10.04 -2.69 5.56
CA LEU A 95 11.44 -3.01 5.25
C LEU A 95 12.14 -1.87 4.49
N THR A 96 11.47 -1.19 3.54
CA THR A 96 12.05 0.03 2.93
C THR A 96 12.31 1.07 4.00
N TYR A 97 11.37 1.27 4.93
CA TYR A 97 11.56 2.21 6.03
C TYR A 97 12.68 1.76 6.98
N PHE A 98 12.73 0.48 7.36
CA PHE A 98 13.77 -0.07 8.23
C PHE A 98 15.16 -0.05 7.59
N LEU A 99 15.28 -0.27 6.28
CA LEU A 99 16.59 -0.19 5.61
C LEU A 99 17.04 1.24 5.33
N GLN A 100 16.10 2.21 5.39
CA GLN A 100 16.40 3.65 5.37
C GLN A 100 16.73 4.22 6.76
N ASN A 101 16.93 3.37 7.78
CA ASN A 101 17.13 3.65 9.21
C ASN A 101 18.20 4.67 9.64
N LYS A 102 18.85 5.42 8.74
CA LYS A 102 19.82 6.44 9.16
C LYS A 102 19.20 7.76 9.60
N VAL A 103 17.87 7.91 9.66
CA VAL A 103 17.33 9.21 10.07
C VAL A 103 15.96 9.20 10.76
N TYR A 104 15.96 8.77 12.03
CA TYR A 104 14.89 9.14 12.93
C TYR A 104 15.37 10.23 13.88
N ILE A 105 14.70 11.37 13.85
CA ILE A 105 14.88 12.41 14.85
C ILE A 105 13.88 12.10 15.96
N LYS A 106 14.39 11.76 17.15
CA LYS A 106 13.56 11.65 18.34
C LYS A 106 13.23 13.08 18.79
N ASN A 107 11.96 13.39 18.95
CA ASN A 107 11.52 14.67 19.50
C ASN A 107 10.73 14.38 20.79
N GLU A 108 11.22 14.93 21.90
CA GLU A 108 10.65 14.75 23.24
C GLU A 108 9.24 15.35 23.37
N GLU A 109 8.94 16.41 22.64
CA GLU A 109 7.61 17.03 22.62
C GLU A 109 6.57 16.10 22.00
N LEU A 110 6.89 15.50 20.85
CA LEU A 110 6.05 14.48 20.20
C LEU A 110 5.92 13.21 21.07
N ASP A 111 7.00 12.77 21.72
CA ASP A 111 6.95 11.63 22.63
C ASP A 111 6.05 11.93 23.85
N SER A 112 6.01 13.18 24.32
CA SER A 112 5.12 13.61 25.40
C SER A 112 3.65 13.71 24.95
N PHE A 113 3.41 14.14 23.71
CA PHE A 113 2.09 14.17 23.07
C PHE A 113 1.50 12.76 22.92
N ILE A 114 2.31 11.77 22.51
CA ILE A 114 1.89 10.36 22.41
C ILE A 114 1.44 9.84 23.77
N LYS A 115 2.18 10.13 24.85
CA LYS A 115 1.83 9.66 26.20
C LYS A 115 0.46 10.18 26.66
N ARG A 116 0.03 11.35 26.17
CA ARG A 116 -1.31 11.88 26.43
C ARG A 116 -2.40 11.17 25.61
N SER A 117 -2.04 10.63 24.45
CA SER A 117 -2.94 9.84 23.62
C SER A 117 -3.02 8.38 24.11
N ASN A 118 -4.22 7.86 24.37
CA ASN A 118 -4.44 6.46 24.77
C ASN A 118 -4.24 5.43 23.63
N ILE A 119 -3.39 5.73 22.64
CA ILE A 119 -3.09 4.84 21.52
C ILE A 119 -1.67 4.34 21.66
N ASN A 120 -1.55 3.01 21.77
CA ASN A 120 -0.26 2.33 21.75
C ASN A 120 0.33 2.36 20.32
N CYS A 121 0.95 3.48 19.96
CA CYS A 121 1.66 3.66 18.70
C CYS A 121 2.95 4.47 18.91
N LYS A 122 3.92 4.30 18.02
CA LYS A 122 5.16 5.09 18.02
C LYS A 122 5.07 6.19 16.98
N ILE A 123 5.56 7.40 17.26
CA ILE A 123 5.77 8.42 16.22
C ILE A 123 7.24 8.44 15.84
N ARG A 124 7.52 8.59 14.54
CA ARG A 124 8.87 8.66 14.00
C ARG A 124 8.95 9.74 12.93
N ILE A 125 9.89 10.67 13.09
CA ILE A 125 10.18 11.69 12.07
C ILE A 125 11.12 11.09 11.03
N ILE A 126 10.73 11.12 9.76
CA ILE A 126 11.54 10.66 8.64
C ILE A 126 12.25 11.86 8.01
N ASN A 127 13.59 11.86 7.96
CA ASN A 127 14.38 12.84 7.19
C ASN A 127 14.37 12.54 5.68
N ALA A 128 13.18 12.36 5.13
CA ALA A 128 12.94 12.40 3.71
C ALA A 128 12.26 13.73 3.38
N GLU A 129 12.49 14.26 2.18
CA GLU A 129 11.87 15.50 1.69
C GLU A 129 10.37 15.34 1.37
N VAL A 130 9.63 14.63 2.23
CA VAL A 130 8.21 14.32 2.05
C VAL A 130 7.40 15.25 2.97
N THR A 131 6.44 15.97 2.40
CA THR A 131 5.45 16.78 3.11
C THR A 131 4.21 15.93 3.40
N ASN A 132 4.39 14.82 4.12
CA ASN A 132 3.26 13.94 4.44
C ASN A 132 3.50 13.18 5.73
N ALA A 133 2.40 12.73 6.33
CA ALA A 133 2.38 11.77 7.41
C ALA A 133 1.70 10.48 6.95
N TYR A 134 2.03 9.35 7.57
CA TYR A 134 1.43 8.06 7.25
C TYR A 134 1.36 7.14 8.46
N ALA A 135 0.21 6.53 8.68
CA ALA A 135 0.02 5.38 9.53
C ALA A 135 0.62 4.10 8.89
N SER A 136 1.35 3.33 9.68
CA SER A 136 1.94 2.04 9.31
C SER A 136 1.79 1.02 10.43
N GLY A 137 1.86 -0.26 10.09
CA GLY A 137 1.77 -1.37 11.03
C GLY A 137 0.36 -1.94 11.14
N ILE A 138 0.27 -3.25 10.92
CA ILE A 138 -0.96 -4.02 11.07
C ILE A 138 -1.11 -4.54 12.51
N LEU A 139 0.00 -5.03 13.07
CA LEU A 139 0.01 -5.61 14.41
C LEU A 139 0.04 -4.50 15.46
N PRO A 140 -0.66 -4.67 16.60
CA PRO A 140 -0.72 -3.63 17.64
C PRO A 140 0.65 -3.08 18.05
N PHE A 141 1.68 -3.93 18.13
CA PHE A 141 3.04 -3.54 18.53
C PHE A 141 3.89 -2.93 17.41
N THR A 142 3.45 -3.00 16.15
CA THR A 142 4.13 -2.38 14.99
C THR A 142 3.48 -1.06 14.55
N LYS A 143 2.34 -0.69 15.15
CA LYS A 143 1.61 0.56 14.85
C LYS A 143 2.51 1.77 15.06
N THR A 144 2.77 2.48 13.97
CA THR A 144 3.69 3.62 13.91
C THR A 144 3.09 4.72 13.03
N VAL A 145 3.11 5.96 13.50
CA VAL A 145 2.84 7.14 12.67
C VAL A 145 4.18 7.71 12.21
N LEU A 146 4.34 7.84 10.91
CA LEU A 146 5.55 8.36 10.27
C LEU A 146 5.28 9.80 9.84
N VAL A 147 6.10 10.75 10.28
CA VAL A 147 5.95 12.18 9.94
C VAL A 147 7.15 12.62 9.11
N GLY A 148 6.94 13.16 7.92
CA GLY A 148 8.03 13.68 7.10
C GLY A 148 8.65 14.96 7.67
N LYS A 149 9.97 15.12 7.60
CA LYS A 149 10.69 16.28 8.16
C LYS A 149 10.19 17.62 7.61
N LYS A 150 9.93 17.74 6.31
CA LYS A 150 9.39 18.98 5.72
C LYS A 150 7.98 19.31 6.23
N MET A 151 7.20 18.31 6.63
CA MET A 151 5.90 18.54 7.27
C MET A 151 6.11 19.05 8.69
N PHE A 152 6.95 18.37 9.46
CA PHE A 152 7.31 18.76 10.82
C PHE A 152 7.87 20.20 10.91
N GLU A 153 8.70 20.63 9.95
CA GLU A 153 9.31 21.97 9.94
C GLU A 153 8.37 23.09 9.45
N LYS A 154 7.33 22.75 8.68
CA LYS A 154 6.45 23.76 8.03
C LYS A 154 5.09 23.92 8.69
N PHE A 155 4.65 22.93 9.46
CA PHE A 155 3.38 22.97 10.15
C PHE A 155 3.51 23.71 11.47
N GLU A 156 2.49 24.47 11.82
CA GLU A 156 2.29 24.91 13.20
C GLU A 156 1.99 23.70 14.09
N ASN A 157 2.36 23.76 15.37
CA ASN A 157 2.23 22.62 16.27
C ASN A 157 0.79 22.10 16.35
N GLU A 158 -0.21 22.98 16.41
CA GLU A 158 -1.64 22.61 16.49
C GLU A 158 -2.14 21.93 15.20
N ASP A 159 -1.72 22.40 14.03
CA ASP A 159 -2.04 21.78 12.75
C ASP A 159 -1.37 20.41 12.62
N LEU A 160 -0.13 20.29 13.09
CA LEU A 160 0.59 19.02 13.09
C LEU A 160 -0.09 17.99 13.99
N GLU A 161 -0.49 18.38 15.21
CA GLU A 161 -1.24 17.52 16.13
C GLU A 161 -2.55 17.03 15.51
N SER A 162 -3.26 17.91 14.82
CA SER A 162 -4.50 17.59 14.09
C SER A 162 -4.31 16.51 13.03
N ILE A 163 -3.24 16.59 12.24
CA ILE A 163 -2.92 15.55 11.25
C ILE A 163 -2.44 14.26 11.92
N ILE A 164 -1.68 14.34 13.02
CA ILE A 164 -1.28 13.14 13.77
C ILE A 164 -2.50 12.40 14.31
N TYR A 165 -3.50 13.12 14.84
CA TYR A 165 -4.74 12.49 15.29
C TYR A 165 -5.50 11.81 14.14
N HIS A 166 -5.51 12.40 12.94
CA HIS A 166 -6.06 11.74 11.76
C HIS A 166 -5.34 10.40 11.44
N GLU A 167 -4.01 10.41 11.40
CA GLU A 167 -3.21 9.18 11.20
C GLU A 167 -3.44 8.14 12.31
N MET A 168 -3.55 8.60 13.56
CA MET A 168 -3.92 7.76 14.69
C MET A 168 -5.32 7.16 14.54
N GLY A 169 -6.26 7.89 13.92
CA GLY A 169 -7.59 7.39 13.57
C GLY A 169 -7.52 6.16 12.67
N HIS A 170 -6.65 6.17 11.65
CA HIS A 170 -6.41 5.00 10.80
C HIS A 170 -5.91 3.79 11.59
N LEU A 171 -5.03 4.01 12.57
CA LEU A 171 -4.51 2.96 13.44
C LEU A 171 -5.57 2.45 14.42
N LYS A 172 -6.37 3.35 15.01
CA LYS A 172 -7.41 3.02 16.00
C LYS A 172 -8.54 2.21 15.38
N LEU A 173 -8.97 2.57 14.17
CA LEU A 173 -10.06 1.92 13.43
C LEU A 173 -9.59 0.73 12.57
N ASN A 174 -8.31 0.36 12.70
CA ASN A 174 -7.68 -0.77 12.01
C ASN A 174 -7.84 -0.73 10.48
N HIS A 175 -7.77 0.47 9.88
CA HIS A 175 -7.96 0.67 8.43
C HIS A 175 -6.95 -0.15 7.61
N ILE A 176 -5.69 -0.21 8.04
CA ILE A 176 -4.63 -0.98 7.36
C ILE A 176 -4.96 -2.48 7.36
N TRP A 177 -5.47 -3.00 8.47
CA TRP A 177 -5.87 -4.41 8.58
C TRP A 177 -7.10 -4.74 7.74
N LYS A 178 -8.13 -3.88 7.78
CA LYS A 178 -9.32 -4.02 6.93
C LYS A 178 -8.93 -4.02 5.44
N LEU A 179 -8.04 -3.10 5.04
CA LEU A 179 -7.58 -3.00 3.66
C LEU A 179 -6.73 -4.21 3.26
N TYR A 180 -5.91 -4.75 4.16
CA TYR A 180 -5.18 -5.99 3.94
C TYR A 180 -6.12 -7.18 3.67
N LEU A 181 -7.15 -7.37 4.51
CA LEU A 181 -8.13 -8.45 4.33
C LEU A 181 -8.91 -8.32 3.03
N ILE A 182 -9.29 -7.10 2.63
CA ILE A 182 -9.97 -6.84 1.36
C ILE A 182 -9.07 -7.22 0.18
N ASN A 183 -7.80 -6.79 0.19
CA ASN A 183 -6.86 -7.14 -0.87
C ASN A 183 -6.55 -8.63 -0.91
N LEU A 184 -6.45 -9.28 0.25
CA LEU A 184 -6.30 -10.73 0.34
C LEU A 184 -7.49 -11.45 -0.29
N PHE A 185 -8.71 -11.10 0.10
CA PHE A 185 -9.94 -11.68 -0.45
C PHE A 185 -10.03 -11.51 -1.98
N PHE A 186 -9.76 -10.31 -2.49
CA PHE A 186 -9.81 -10.07 -3.93
C PHE A 186 -8.67 -10.74 -4.70
N SER A 187 -7.48 -10.85 -4.10
CA SER A 187 -6.36 -11.61 -4.70
C SER A 187 -6.77 -13.06 -4.87
N MET A 188 -7.34 -13.66 -3.82
CA MET A 188 -7.86 -15.03 -3.82
C MET A 188 -8.93 -15.25 -4.88
N THR A 189 -9.91 -14.34 -4.94
CA THR A 189 -10.98 -14.36 -5.95
C THR A 189 -10.41 -14.29 -7.37
N PHE A 190 -9.39 -13.44 -7.58
CA PHE A 190 -8.79 -13.26 -8.90
C PHE A 190 -8.10 -14.53 -9.43
N ILE A 191 -7.47 -15.34 -8.58
CA ILE A 191 -6.86 -16.61 -9.02
C ILE A 191 -7.93 -17.62 -9.42
N VAL A 192 -9.04 -17.66 -8.67
CA VAL A 192 -10.17 -18.53 -9.02
C VAL A 192 -10.69 -18.15 -10.42
N ILE A 193 -10.79 -16.85 -10.72
CA ILE A 193 -11.17 -16.37 -12.05
C ILE A 193 -10.17 -16.81 -13.13
N ILE A 194 -8.86 -16.67 -12.89
CA ILE A 194 -7.82 -17.13 -13.82
C ILE A 194 -7.92 -18.64 -14.06
N TYR A 195 -8.12 -19.41 -13.00
CA TYR A 195 -8.23 -20.86 -13.06
C TYR A 195 -9.41 -21.31 -13.92
N TYR A 196 -10.59 -20.71 -13.71
CA TYR A 196 -11.75 -21.00 -14.54
C TYR A 196 -11.57 -20.51 -15.98
N ARG A 197 -10.95 -19.35 -16.21
CA ARG A 197 -10.62 -18.89 -17.56
C ARG A 197 -9.77 -19.90 -18.32
N GLN A 198 -8.70 -20.40 -17.69
CA GLN A 198 -7.80 -21.35 -18.34
C GLN A 198 -8.55 -22.62 -18.80
N ARG A 199 -9.54 -23.07 -18.02
CA ARG A 199 -10.39 -24.21 -18.42
C ARG A 199 -11.38 -23.87 -19.52
N LEU A 200 -12.06 -22.74 -19.41
CA LEU A 200 -13.06 -22.32 -20.40
C LEU A 200 -12.42 -21.99 -21.75
N MET A 201 -11.21 -21.42 -21.76
CA MET A 201 -10.50 -20.99 -22.96
C MET A 201 -9.58 -22.07 -23.56
N ALA A 202 -9.47 -23.26 -22.98
CA ALA A 202 -8.53 -24.29 -23.41
C ALA A 202 -8.64 -24.63 -24.91
N ASN A 203 -9.86 -24.67 -25.45
CA ASN A 203 -10.11 -24.96 -26.87
C ASN A 203 -10.12 -23.71 -27.77
N PHE A 204 -10.00 -22.52 -27.18
CA PHE A 204 -10.14 -21.23 -27.86
C PHE A 204 -8.85 -20.39 -27.85
N GLU A 205 -7.73 -20.92 -27.34
CA GLU A 205 -6.45 -20.19 -27.20
C GLU A 205 -5.92 -19.62 -28.54
N ASN A 206 -6.21 -20.27 -29.67
CA ASN A 206 -5.78 -19.81 -31.01
C ASN A 206 -6.82 -18.92 -31.72
N THR A 207 -7.84 -18.44 -31.01
CA THR A 207 -8.92 -17.62 -31.58
C THR A 207 -8.87 -16.18 -31.06
N VAL A 208 -9.63 -15.28 -31.68
CA VAL A 208 -9.79 -13.89 -31.20
C VAL A 208 -10.38 -13.81 -29.79
N PHE A 209 -11.02 -14.88 -29.30
CA PHE A 209 -11.54 -14.94 -27.92
C PHE A 209 -10.43 -14.96 -26.87
N ALA A 210 -9.23 -15.46 -27.18
CA ALA A 210 -8.10 -15.49 -26.25
C ALA A 210 -7.66 -14.08 -25.81
N PRO A 211 -7.26 -13.15 -26.71
CA PRO A 211 -6.90 -11.79 -26.31
C PRO A 211 -8.07 -11.01 -25.69
N LEU A 212 -9.31 -11.23 -26.15
CA LEU A 212 -10.49 -10.60 -25.54
C LEU A 212 -10.69 -11.05 -24.08
N SER A 213 -10.52 -12.35 -23.80
CA SER A 213 -10.64 -12.88 -22.44
C SER A 213 -9.58 -12.32 -21.50
N ILE A 214 -8.35 -12.12 -22.00
CA ILE A 214 -7.25 -11.50 -21.24
C ILE A 214 -7.58 -10.04 -20.93
N PHE A 215 -8.11 -9.29 -21.90
CA PHE A 215 -8.54 -7.91 -21.70
C PHE A 215 -9.61 -7.80 -20.61
N ILE A 216 -10.66 -8.63 -20.69
CA ILE A 216 -11.75 -8.66 -19.70
C ILE A 216 -11.22 -8.97 -18.30
N ILE A 217 -10.32 -9.95 -18.18
CA ILE A 217 -9.68 -10.28 -16.90
C ILE A 217 -8.83 -9.13 -16.38
N GLY A 218 -8.13 -8.40 -17.25
CA GLY A 218 -7.40 -7.19 -16.89
C GLY A 218 -8.34 -6.10 -16.34
N CYS A 219 -9.51 -5.91 -16.94
CA CYS A 219 -10.53 -4.99 -16.41
C CYS A 219 -11.05 -5.43 -15.04
N ILE A 220 -11.33 -6.72 -14.86
CA ILE A 220 -11.75 -7.30 -13.57
C ILE A 220 -10.65 -7.12 -12.52
N PHE A 221 -9.39 -7.34 -12.87
CA PHE A 221 -8.25 -7.09 -12.00
C PHE A 221 -8.22 -5.64 -11.53
N GLY A 222 -8.31 -4.69 -12.46
CA GLY A 222 -8.33 -3.26 -12.14
C GLY A 222 -9.52 -2.88 -11.25
N LEU A 223 -10.68 -3.50 -11.44
CA LEU A 223 -11.85 -3.28 -10.60
C LEU A 223 -11.62 -3.81 -9.17
N LEU A 224 -11.27 -5.09 -9.04
CA LEU A 224 -11.19 -5.80 -7.76
C LEU A 224 -10.00 -5.38 -6.91
N LEU A 225 -8.82 -5.15 -7.51
CA LEU A 225 -7.59 -4.92 -6.78
C LEU A 225 -7.15 -3.45 -6.74
N TYR A 226 -7.75 -2.57 -7.55
CA TYR A 226 -7.42 -1.15 -7.54
C TYR A 226 -8.63 -0.26 -7.22
N TYR A 227 -9.71 -0.35 -7.99
CA TYR A 227 -10.84 0.57 -7.83
C TYR A 227 -11.60 0.37 -6.51
N ILE A 228 -12.02 -0.87 -6.20
CA ILE A 228 -12.81 -1.14 -4.98
C ILE A 228 -11.98 -0.84 -3.71
N PRO A 229 -10.74 -1.35 -3.55
CA PRO A 229 -9.93 -1.02 -2.37
C PRO A 229 -9.68 0.48 -2.24
N GLY A 230 -9.49 1.19 -3.36
CA GLY A 230 -9.34 2.65 -3.35
C GLY A 230 -10.60 3.38 -2.88
N LYS A 231 -11.79 2.94 -3.28
CA LYS A 231 -13.06 3.50 -2.77
C LYS A 231 -13.27 3.22 -1.28
N VAL A 232 -12.85 2.05 -0.80
CA VAL A 232 -12.87 1.73 0.63
C VAL A 232 -11.92 2.65 1.39
N GLN A 233 -10.71 2.87 0.87
CA GLN A 233 -9.76 3.82 1.44
C GLN A 233 -10.34 5.24 1.51
N SER A 234 -11.04 5.69 0.46
CA SER A 234 -11.73 6.98 0.49
C SER A 234 -12.77 7.11 1.62
N LYS A 235 -13.42 6.00 2.01
CA LYS A 235 -14.35 6.00 3.16
C LYS A 235 -13.59 6.08 4.48
N PHE A 236 -12.47 5.38 4.59
CA PHE A 236 -11.60 5.42 5.76
C PHE A 236 -11.05 6.82 6.05
N GLU A 237 -10.84 7.66 5.02
CA GLU A 237 -10.49 9.08 5.21
C GLU A 237 -11.56 9.83 5.99
N PHE A 238 -12.85 9.63 5.69
CA PHE A 238 -13.95 10.28 6.41
C PHE A 238 -14.07 9.78 7.86
N GLU A 239 -13.82 8.49 8.10
CA GLU A 239 -13.79 7.93 9.45
C GLU A 239 -12.61 8.50 10.27
N ALA A 240 -11.44 8.65 9.65
CA ALA A 240 -10.28 9.26 10.28
C ALA A 240 -10.44 10.77 10.51
N ASP A 241 -11.11 11.49 9.59
CA ASP A 241 -11.51 12.90 9.76
C ASP A 241 -12.37 13.08 11.00
N LYS A 242 -13.40 12.23 11.18
CA LYS A 242 -14.27 12.28 12.37
C LYS A 242 -13.49 12.02 13.66
N TYR A 243 -12.59 11.04 13.64
CA TYR A 243 -11.75 10.75 14.80
C TYR A 243 -10.84 11.94 15.16
N ALA A 244 -10.26 12.63 14.18
CA ALA A 244 -9.45 13.82 14.44
C ALA A 244 -10.30 14.96 15.03
N VAL A 245 -11.47 15.23 14.46
CA VAL A 245 -12.42 16.25 14.95
C VAL A 245 -12.82 15.99 16.40
N GLU A 246 -13.08 14.74 16.78
CA GLU A 246 -13.37 14.36 18.17
C GLU A 246 -12.24 14.69 19.16
N LYS A 247 -11.00 14.84 18.68
CA LYS A 247 -9.81 15.11 19.51
C LYS A 247 -9.40 16.57 19.55
N VAL A 248 -9.48 17.28 18.43
CA VAL A 248 -8.98 18.66 18.33
C VAL A 248 -10.08 19.70 18.10
N GLY A 249 -11.31 19.27 17.82
CA GLY A 249 -12.41 20.15 17.45
C GLY A 249 -12.45 20.48 15.95
N ILE A 250 -13.62 20.91 15.48
CA ILE A 250 -13.90 21.13 14.05
C ILE A 250 -13.03 22.23 13.47
N GLU A 251 -12.94 23.39 14.14
CA GLU A 251 -12.22 24.55 13.61
C GLU A 251 -10.71 24.30 13.48
N ASN A 252 -10.09 23.69 14.50
CA ASN A 252 -8.67 23.35 14.47
C ASN A 252 -8.38 22.34 13.36
N TYR A 253 -9.21 21.29 13.23
CA TYR A 253 -9.01 20.30 12.18
C TYR A 253 -9.22 20.87 10.77
N LYS A 254 -10.22 21.74 10.61
CA LYS A 254 -10.48 22.45 9.35
C LYS A 254 -9.31 23.36 8.97
N HIS A 255 -8.73 24.10 9.92
CA HIS A 255 -7.54 24.90 9.71
C HIS A 255 -6.37 24.02 9.24
N ALA A 256 -6.12 22.90 9.93
CA ALA A 256 -5.06 21.95 9.57
C ALA A 256 -5.21 21.37 8.15
N LEU A 257 -6.44 21.05 7.72
CA LEU A 257 -6.70 20.56 6.35
C LEU A 257 -6.41 21.62 5.28
N LEU A 258 -6.73 22.89 5.56
CA LEU A 258 -6.44 24.01 4.66
C LEU A 258 -4.93 24.28 4.57
N SER A 259 -4.24 24.26 5.72
CA SER A 259 -2.77 24.35 5.80
C SER A 259 -2.10 23.22 5.02
N LEU A 260 -2.61 21.98 5.17
CA LEU A 260 -2.10 20.83 4.42
C LEU A 260 -2.27 20.99 2.91
N ASP A 261 -3.43 21.47 2.45
CA ASP A 261 -3.63 21.71 1.03
C ASP A 261 -2.66 22.76 0.47
N LYS A 262 -2.48 23.87 1.19
CA LYS A 262 -1.55 24.95 0.84
C LYS A 262 -0.10 24.44 0.73
N ILE A 263 0.36 23.67 1.73
CA ILE A 263 1.72 23.10 1.73
C ILE A 263 1.87 22.01 0.65
N SER A 264 0.78 21.33 0.30
CA SER A 264 0.77 20.30 -0.74
C SER A 264 0.68 20.85 -2.17
N ASN A 265 0.53 22.17 -2.36
CA ASN A 265 0.25 22.85 -3.63
C ASN A 265 -1.06 22.37 -4.29
N GLY A 266 -2.17 22.34 -3.54
CA GLY A 266 -3.50 22.05 -4.08
C GLY A 266 -3.78 20.56 -4.36
N ARG A 267 -2.90 19.66 -3.90
CA ARG A 267 -3.04 18.22 -4.13
C ARG A 267 -4.19 17.63 -3.31
N VAL A 268 -4.44 18.14 -2.10
CA VAL A 268 -5.54 17.67 -1.25
C VAL A 268 -6.88 18.12 -1.83
N ALA A 269 -6.95 19.34 -2.36
CA ALA A 269 -8.13 19.85 -3.06
C ALA A 269 -8.54 18.97 -4.25
N LYS A 270 -7.57 18.56 -5.07
CA LYS A 270 -7.81 17.72 -6.26
C LYS A 270 -8.40 16.34 -5.93
N GLY A 271 -7.99 15.76 -4.80
CA GLY A 271 -8.39 14.40 -4.40
C GLY A 271 -7.95 13.32 -5.40
N GLY A 272 -8.59 12.15 -5.32
CA GLY A 272 -8.33 11.00 -6.19
C GLY A 272 -9.27 9.83 -5.91
N ILE A 273 -8.86 8.62 -6.32
CA ILE A 273 -9.63 7.40 -6.05
C ILE A 273 -9.53 6.99 -4.58
N THR A 274 -8.38 7.21 -3.96
CA THR A 274 -8.08 6.80 -2.57
C THR A 274 -8.37 7.89 -1.54
N HIS A 275 -8.37 9.16 -1.95
CA HIS A 275 -8.61 10.30 -1.06
C HIS A 275 -9.74 11.16 -1.63
N PRO A 276 -10.80 11.47 -0.85
CA PRO A 276 -11.83 12.41 -1.27
C PRO A 276 -11.25 13.81 -1.50
N THR A 277 -11.98 14.66 -2.24
CA THR A 277 -11.62 16.07 -2.40
C THR A 277 -11.71 16.80 -1.06
N LEU A 278 -10.92 17.87 -0.91
CA LEU A 278 -10.96 18.72 0.29
C LEU A 278 -12.38 19.20 0.60
N GLU A 279 -13.14 19.63 -0.40
CA GLU A 279 -14.53 20.04 -0.25
C GLU A 279 -15.40 18.96 0.40
N LYS A 280 -15.26 17.69 -0.05
CA LYS A 280 -16.01 16.57 0.52
C LYS A 280 -15.60 16.28 1.97
N ARG A 281 -14.31 16.39 2.29
CA ARG A 281 -13.80 16.21 3.66
C ARG A 281 -14.33 17.30 4.58
N LEU A 282 -14.27 18.56 4.15
CA LEU A 282 -14.82 19.70 4.88
C LEU A 282 -16.34 19.55 5.11
N LYS A 283 -17.08 19.12 4.09
CA LYS A 283 -18.52 18.84 4.25
C LYS A 283 -18.79 17.71 5.25
N ASN A 284 -17.95 16.67 5.27
CA ASN A 284 -18.12 15.52 6.16
C ASN A 284 -17.84 15.87 7.63
N ILE A 285 -16.92 16.78 7.92
CA ILE A 285 -16.63 17.19 9.30
C ILE A 285 -17.62 18.22 9.85
N SER A 286 -18.37 18.90 8.98
CA SER A 286 -19.40 19.89 9.35
C SER A 286 -20.82 19.32 9.40
N ALA A 287 -21.00 18.03 9.12
CA ALA A 287 -22.28 17.33 9.10
C ALA A 287 -22.43 16.41 10.32
#